data_AF-A0A7Y5SHE3-F1
#
_entry.id   AF-A0A7Y5SHE3-F1
#
_cell.length_a   1.000
_cell.length_b   1.000
_cell.length_c   1.000
_cell.angle_alpha   90.00
_cell.angle_beta   90.00
_cell.angle_gamma   90.00
#
_symmetry.space_group_name_H-M   'P 1'
#
loop_
_entity.id
_entity.type
_entity.pdbx_description
1 polymer ?
#
loop_
_entity_poly.entity_id
_entity_poly.type
_entity_poly.pdbx_seq_one_letter_code
_entity_poly.pdbx_strand_id
1 'polypeptide(L)'
;MTTPLRSDRRSFLSAISASPLAASVILGSSPGAEPANTPAPSGQPTAIDFSRSFIHYVPTSTPIWVRIQIECRLEVFDRTKGLSDEYVMSVRTQTGLWGDPAAGPLSPGYDFWMIFSKDRIYIKRVHPSSYNRNPSHIGLDQFVSTGWHLDRRPARPLGSGAEIKAALRAWHAVTARTEFLGSDGSRGFAIEYPVKWADGNDNETFRVETGPVLLLDPEKIQAGASLPYDDFQWGYLDYHSLDKTRCFLERPTSILSASTFQDSNRANPPLTAEQVGQIENRLYTGWEPPIPAENLRRLFETDHYSGMVYRSASTSLYVLES
;
A
#
# COMPACT_ATOMS: atom_id res chain seq x y z
N MET A 1 35.68 -27.59 -15.16
CA MET A 1 34.71 -28.33 -14.34
C MET A 1 33.72 -27.32 -13.78
N THR A 2 32.56 -27.19 -14.43
CA THR A 2 31.50 -26.25 -14.10
C THR A 2 30.42 -26.97 -13.30
N THR A 3 30.32 -26.66 -12.01
CA THR A 3 29.21 -27.10 -11.16
C THR A 3 27.97 -26.27 -11.50
N PRO A 4 26.81 -26.90 -11.79
CA PRO A 4 25.60 -26.13 -12.03
C PRO A 4 25.05 -25.61 -10.69
N LEU A 5 24.78 -24.30 -10.63
CA LEU A 5 23.98 -23.70 -9.57
C LEU A 5 22.58 -24.32 -9.61
N ARG A 6 22.29 -25.17 -8.63
CA ARG A 6 20.94 -25.66 -8.34
C ARG A 6 20.05 -24.47 -8.03
N SER A 7 19.07 -24.24 -8.89
CA SER A 7 17.88 -23.45 -8.58
C SER A 7 17.08 -24.21 -7.52
N ASP A 8 17.38 -23.97 -6.25
CA ASP A 8 16.52 -24.40 -5.17
C ASP A 8 15.22 -23.60 -5.27
N ARG A 9 14.16 -24.26 -5.77
CA ARG A 9 12.77 -23.84 -5.55
C ARG A 9 12.49 -23.88 -4.05
N ARG A 10 12.89 -22.84 -3.32
CA ARG A 10 12.54 -22.65 -1.91
C ARG A 10 11.03 -22.45 -1.82
N SER A 11 10.37 -23.28 -1.01
CA SER A 11 8.93 -23.25 -0.86
C SER A 11 8.47 -21.92 -0.26
N PHE A 12 7.45 -21.37 -0.89
CA PHE A 12 6.75 -20.10 -0.63
C PHE A 12 6.31 -19.86 0.83
N LEU A 13 6.25 -20.91 1.66
CA LEU A 13 5.57 -20.90 2.96
C LEU A 13 6.47 -20.53 4.14
N SER A 14 7.80 -20.55 3.97
CA SER A 14 8.73 -20.19 5.05
C SER A 14 8.82 -18.67 5.30
N ALA A 15 8.30 -17.85 4.38
CA ALA A 15 8.37 -16.38 4.47
C ALA A 15 7.17 -15.75 5.18
N ILE A 16 6.06 -16.48 5.36
CA ILE A 16 4.87 -16.03 6.12
C ILE A 16 4.94 -16.53 7.59
N SER A 17 5.76 -17.54 7.86
CA SER A 17 5.97 -18.09 9.21
C SER A 17 7.01 -17.30 10.01
N ALA A 18 6.72 -16.05 10.35
CA ALA A 18 7.54 -15.30 11.31
C ALA A 18 7.09 -15.58 12.76
N SER A 19 7.38 -16.79 13.27
CA SER A 19 7.82 -17.12 14.65
C SER A 19 7.48 -18.57 15.07
N PRO A 20 8.31 -19.22 15.91
CA PRO A 20 8.13 -20.61 16.34
C PRO A 20 7.34 -20.75 17.66
N LEU A 21 6.86 -21.99 17.84
CA LEU A 21 6.47 -22.71 19.07
C LEU A 21 4.99 -22.81 19.48
N ALA A 22 4.59 -24.10 19.59
CA ALA A 22 3.44 -24.73 20.22
C ALA A 22 2.06 -24.59 19.53
N ALA A 23 1.80 -25.48 18.57
CA ALA A 23 0.48 -25.72 18.00
C ALA A 23 -0.28 -26.77 18.83
N SER A 24 -1.42 -26.38 19.39
CA SER A 24 -2.50 -27.30 19.74
C SER A 24 -3.44 -27.42 18.55
N VAL A 25 -3.76 -28.65 18.18
CA VAL A 25 -4.66 -28.99 17.06
C VAL A 25 -6.08 -28.54 17.39
N ILE A 26 -6.62 -27.58 16.65
CA ILE A 26 -8.06 -27.31 16.62
C ILE A 26 -8.59 -27.77 15.26
N LEU A 27 -9.50 -28.74 15.30
CA LEU A 27 -10.25 -29.24 14.17
C LEU A 27 -11.48 -28.36 13.92
N GLY A 28 -11.64 -27.94 12.66
CA GLY A 28 -12.95 -27.82 12.01
C GLY A 28 -13.52 -26.41 11.80
N SER A 29 -13.65 -26.02 10.54
CA SER A 29 -14.91 -25.61 9.87
C SER A 29 -14.61 -25.13 8.43
N SER A 30 -15.54 -25.38 7.50
CA SER A 30 -15.45 -25.00 6.07
C SER A 30 -15.26 -23.49 5.84
N PRO A 31 -14.64 -23.06 4.72
CA PRO A 31 -14.52 -21.65 4.36
C PRO A 31 -15.88 -21.15 3.87
N GLY A 32 -16.57 -20.39 4.70
CA GLY A 32 -17.87 -19.85 4.31
C GLY A 32 -18.57 -19.14 5.46
N ALA A 33 -18.16 -17.90 5.72
CA ALA A 33 -19.02 -16.86 6.28
C ALA A 33 -18.34 -15.50 6.12
N GLU A 34 -18.96 -14.60 5.38
CA GLU A 34 -18.72 -13.16 5.53
C GLU A 34 -18.90 -12.80 7.02
N PRO A 35 -17.92 -12.15 7.68
CA PRO A 35 -18.25 -11.43 8.90
C PRO A 35 -19.10 -10.23 8.49
N ALA A 36 -20.29 -10.17 9.08
CA ALA A 36 -21.31 -9.16 8.82
C ALA A 36 -20.72 -7.75 8.78
N ASN A 37 -20.90 -7.07 7.64
CA ASN A 37 -20.99 -5.61 7.64
C ASN A 37 -22.11 -5.26 8.61
N THR A 38 -21.81 -4.60 9.73
CA THR A 38 -22.86 -3.99 10.55
C THR A 38 -23.55 -2.95 9.65
N PRO A 39 -24.81 -3.16 9.24
CA PRO A 39 -25.48 -2.21 8.39
C PRO A 39 -25.71 -0.93 9.18
N ALA A 40 -25.31 0.19 8.59
CA ALA A 40 -25.57 1.51 9.13
C ALA A 40 -27.08 1.75 9.32
N PRO A 41 -27.49 2.56 10.31
CA PRO A 41 -28.85 3.08 10.38
C PRO A 41 -29.22 3.80 9.08
N SER A 42 -30.40 3.49 8.53
CA SER A 42 -30.84 4.05 7.24
C SER A 42 -30.93 5.58 7.29
N GLY A 43 -30.17 6.26 6.43
CA GLY A 43 -30.29 7.70 6.17
C GLY A 43 -29.19 8.59 6.79
N GLN A 44 -28.32 8.07 7.66
CA GLN A 44 -27.15 8.80 8.13
C GLN A 44 -25.90 8.43 7.31
N PRO A 45 -25.04 9.40 6.93
CA PRO A 45 -23.75 9.09 6.34
C PRO A 45 -22.92 8.23 7.30
N THR A 46 -22.18 7.27 6.75
CA THR A 46 -21.23 6.46 7.51
C THR A 46 -19.88 6.42 6.85
N ALA A 47 -18.85 6.25 7.66
CA ALA A 47 -17.49 6.01 7.21
C ALA A 47 -16.87 4.84 7.97
N ILE A 48 -15.79 4.28 7.41
CA ILE A 48 -15.05 3.18 8.02
C ILE A 48 -14.23 3.71 9.21
N ASP A 49 -14.37 3.05 10.36
CA ASP A 49 -13.44 3.13 11.47
C ASP A 49 -12.26 2.18 11.22
N PHE A 50 -11.19 2.71 10.64
CA PHE A 50 -9.98 1.95 10.35
C PHE A 50 -9.24 1.47 11.60
N SER A 51 -9.51 2.04 12.78
CA SER A 51 -8.95 1.54 14.05
C SER A 51 -9.60 0.23 14.51
N ARG A 52 -10.81 -0.04 14.02
CA ARG A 52 -11.60 -1.24 14.33
C ARG A 52 -11.77 -2.19 13.14
N SER A 53 -11.12 -1.91 12.02
CA SER A 53 -11.24 -2.68 10.79
C SER A 53 -9.99 -3.52 10.52
N PHE A 54 -10.19 -4.81 10.21
CA PHE A 54 -9.11 -5.80 10.13
C PHE A 54 -9.31 -6.77 8.97
N ILE A 55 -8.23 -7.22 8.35
CA ILE A 55 -8.19 -8.43 7.52
C ILE A 55 -7.76 -9.63 8.37
N HIS A 56 -8.19 -10.82 7.99
CA HIS A 56 -7.71 -12.06 8.58
C HIS A 56 -7.41 -13.14 7.53
N TYR A 57 -6.50 -14.05 7.87
CA TYR A 57 -6.29 -15.27 7.10
C TYR A 57 -5.71 -16.42 7.95
N VAL A 58 -5.95 -17.64 7.48
CA VAL A 58 -5.46 -18.90 8.04
C VAL A 58 -4.87 -19.73 6.90
N PRO A 59 -3.53 -19.81 6.75
CA PRO A 59 -2.92 -20.58 5.67
C PRO A 59 -3.20 -22.09 5.83
N THR A 60 -3.32 -22.82 4.72
CA THR A 60 -3.50 -24.29 4.76
C THR A 60 -2.26 -25.03 5.25
N SER A 61 -1.08 -24.42 5.10
CA SER A 61 0.20 -25.04 5.40
C SER A 61 0.68 -24.92 6.84
N THR A 62 0.11 -23.99 7.61
CA THR A 62 0.64 -23.60 8.93
C THR A 62 -0.51 -23.29 9.88
N PRO A 63 -0.49 -23.79 11.12
CA PRO A 63 -1.58 -23.61 12.08
C PRO A 63 -1.49 -22.25 12.78
N ILE A 64 -1.53 -21.16 12.01
CA ILE A 64 -1.53 -19.79 12.51
C ILE A 64 -2.82 -19.08 12.10
N TRP A 65 -3.30 -18.17 12.96
CA TRP A 65 -4.39 -17.27 12.65
C TRP A 65 -3.85 -15.84 12.67
N VAL A 66 -3.93 -15.17 11.51
CA VAL A 66 -3.33 -13.84 11.34
C VAL A 66 -4.43 -12.80 11.25
N ARG A 67 -4.25 -11.69 11.97
CA ARG A 67 -5.08 -10.48 11.87
C ARG A 67 -4.21 -9.27 11.65
N ILE A 68 -4.59 -8.44 10.68
CA ILE A 68 -3.83 -7.26 10.29
C ILE A 68 -4.80 -6.10 10.15
N GLN A 69 -4.43 -4.92 10.63
CA GLN A 69 -5.24 -3.70 10.49
C GLN A 69 -5.29 -3.26 9.01
N ILE A 70 -6.44 -2.71 8.60
CA ILE A 70 -6.64 -2.17 7.25
C ILE A 70 -6.20 -0.71 7.23
N GLU A 71 -5.52 -0.28 6.15
CA GLU A 71 -5.12 1.11 5.93
C GLU A 71 -5.86 1.80 4.79
N CYS A 72 -6.47 1.05 3.88
CA CYS A 72 -7.20 1.60 2.75
C CYS A 72 -8.23 0.59 2.24
N ARG A 73 -9.43 1.06 1.91
CA ARG A 73 -10.41 0.33 1.09
C ARG A 73 -10.45 1.01 -0.27
N LEU A 74 -10.26 0.24 -1.33
CA LEU A 74 -10.40 0.64 -2.72
C LEU A 74 -11.65 -0.01 -3.29
N GLU A 75 -12.45 0.77 -3.99
CA GLU A 75 -13.64 0.34 -4.70
C GLU A 75 -13.50 0.72 -6.17
N VAL A 76 -13.58 -0.26 -7.07
CA VAL A 76 -13.60 -0.07 -8.52
C VAL A 76 -15.03 -0.19 -8.98
N PHE A 77 -15.55 0.79 -9.72
CA PHE A 77 -16.97 0.80 -10.11
C PHE A 77 -17.21 1.11 -11.58
N ASP A 78 -18.31 0.57 -12.10
CA ASP A 78 -18.94 0.92 -13.38
C ASP A 78 -20.41 1.22 -13.10
N ARG A 79 -20.77 2.51 -13.06
CA ARG A 79 -22.12 2.97 -12.70
C ARG A 79 -23.16 2.58 -13.75
N THR A 80 -22.76 2.50 -15.01
CA THR A 80 -23.67 2.14 -16.10
C THR A 80 -24.04 0.66 -16.05
N LYS A 81 -23.10 -0.20 -15.66
CA LYS A 81 -23.34 -1.64 -15.51
C LYS A 81 -23.79 -2.06 -14.10
N GLY A 82 -23.73 -1.15 -13.13
CA GLY A 82 -24.01 -1.45 -11.74
C GLY A 82 -23.01 -2.45 -11.13
N LEU A 83 -21.75 -2.43 -11.59
CA LEU A 83 -20.70 -3.33 -11.11
C LEU A 83 -19.78 -2.61 -10.13
N SER A 84 -19.34 -3.34 -9.10
CA SER A 84 -18.35 -2.86 -8.13
C SER A 84 -17.47 -4.02 -7.65
N ASP A 85 -16.16 -3.78 -7.53
CA ASP A 85 -15.20 -4.69 -6.89
C ASP A 85 -14.49 -3.99 -5.74
N GLU A 86 -14.31 -4.69 -4.63
CA GLU A 86 -13.63 -4.20 -3.45
C GLU A 86 -12.23 -4.82 -3.28
N TYR A 87 -11.31 -3.97 -2.84
CA TYR A 87 -9.95 -4.32 -2.47
C TYR A 87 -9.62 -3.66 -1.13
N VAL A 88 -8.99 -4.38 -0.20
CA VAL A 88 -8.55 -3.80 1.09
C VAL A 88 -7.06 -3.99 1.27
N MET A 89 -6.37 -2.92 1.64
CA MET A 89 -4.93 -2.89 1.85
C MET A 89 -4.61 -2.99 3.33
N SER A 90 -3.68 -3.87 3.68
CA SER A 90 -3.15 -3.99 5.03
C SER A 90 -2.21 -2.84 5.41
N VAL A 91 -1.95 -2.67 6.70
CA VAL A 91 -0.78 -1.92 7.17
C VAL A 91 0.53 -2.45 6.58
N ARG A 92 1.51 -1.55 6.43
CA ARG A 92 2.90 -1.94 6.20
C ARG A 92 3.41 -2.74 7.40
N THR A 93 4.02 -3.88 7.14
CA THR A 93 4.74 -4.65 8.16
C THR A 93 6.19 -4.84 7.74
N GLN A 94 7.10 -4.82 8.71
CA GLN A 94 8.52 -5.06 8.50
C GLN A 94 8.91 -6.41 9.13
N THR A 95 9.65 -7.24 8.41
CA THR A 95 10.25 -8.45 8.98
C THR A 95 11.62 -8.14 9.58
N GLY A 96 11.97 -8.85 10.65
CA GLY A 96 13.34 -8.87 11.16
C GLY A 96 14.28 -9.69 10.27
N LEU A 97 15.54 -9.78 10.69
CA LEU A 97 16.49 -10.73 10.14
C LEU A 97 16.02 -12.17 10.44
N TRP A 98 16.19 -13.08 9.48
CA TRP A 98 15.68 -14.44 9.60
C TRP A 98 16.76 -15.51 9.41
N GLY A 99 16.62 -16.61 10.14
CA GLY A 99 17.59 -17.72 10.18
C GLY A 99 18.12 -17.96 11.58
N ASP A 100 18.80 -19.09 11.77
CA ASP A 100 19.57 -19.36 12.98
C ASP A 100 20.93 -18.67 12.86
N PRO A 101 21.29 -17.71 13.75
CA PRO A 101 22.60 -17.08 13.73
C PRO A 101 23.77 -18.08 13.83
N ALA A 102 23.55 -19.24 14.45
CA ALA A 102 24.55 -20.30 14.55
C ALA A 102 24.73 -21.11 13.25
N ALA A 103 23.72 -21.11 12.36
CA ALA A 103 23.74 -21.86 11.11
C ALA A 103 24.31 -21.06 9.92
N GLY A 104 24.59 -19.77 10.10
CA GLY A 104 25.23 -18.92 9.09
C GLY A 104 24.64 -17.50 9.01
N PRO A 105 24.93 -16.78 7.92
CA PRO A 105 24.43 -15.43 7.71
C PRO A 105 22.90 -15.37 7.71
N LEU A 106 22.34 -14.39 8.41
CA LEU A 106 20.91 -14.17 8.44
C LEU A 106 20.41 -13.63 7.09
N SER A 107 19.23 -14.07 6.70
CA SER A 107 18.50 -13.49 5.58
C SER A 107 18.06 -12.07 5.94
N PRO A 108 18.17 -11.10 5.00
CA PRO A 108 17.73 -9.74 5.24
C PRO A 108 16.22 -9.70 5.46
N GLY A 109 15.78 -8.80 6.34
CA GLY A 109 14.37 -8.47 6.47
C GLY A 109 13.87 -7.64 5.28
N TYR A 110 12.56 -7.52 5.15
CA TYR A 110 11.89 -6.73 4.12
C TYR A 110 10.59 -6.11 4.65
N ASP A 111 10.15 -5.03 4.00
CA ASP A 111 8.84 -4.46 4.21
C ASP A 111 7.82 -5.17 3.32
N PHE A 112 6.60 -5.37 3.79
CA PHE A 112 5.53 -5.93 2.98
C PHE A 112 4.15 -5.35 3.29
N TRP A 113 3.28 -5.45 2.29
CA TRP A 113 1.88 -5.09 2.33
C TRP A 113 1.08 -6.17 1.61
N MET A 114 -0.18 -6.30 2.00
CA MET A 114 -1.12 -7.19 1.34
C MET A 114 -2.32 -6.42 0.83
N ILE A 115 -2.80 -6.78 -0.36
CA ILE A 115 -4.09 -6.34 -0.89
C ILE A 115 -4.98 -7.57 -0.98
N PHE A 116 -6.09 -7.55 -0.25
CA PHE A 116 -7.08 -8.60 -0.28
C PHE A 116 -8.17 -8.21 -1.27
N SER A 117 -8.56 -9.16 -2.10
CA SER A 117 -9.67 -9.04 -3.06
C SER A 117 -10.59 -10.25 -2.92
N LYS A 118 -11.68 -10.27 -3.69
CA LYS A 118 -12.68 -11.35 -3.65
C LYS A 118 -12.13 -12.74 -4.00
N ASP A 119 -11.04 -12.82 -4.76
CA ASP A 119 -10.52 -14.09 -5.30
C ASP A 119 -9.00 -14.27 -5.12
N ARG A 120 -8.28 -13.23 -4.69
CA ARG A 120 -6.83 -13.23 -4.57
C ARG A 120 -6.31 -12.38 -3.41
N ILE A 121 -5.13 -12.76 -2.92
CA ILE A 121 -4.29 -11.89 -2.07
C ILE A 121 -3.04 -11.52 -2.86
N TYR A 122 -2.82 -10.23 -3.02
CA TYR A 122 -1.60 -9.67 -3.60
C TYR A 122 -0.64 -9.28 -2.49
N ILE A 123 0.65 -9.57 -2.64
CA ILE A 123 1.67 -9.23 -1.66
C ILE A 123 2.78 -8.46 -2.36
N LYS A 124 3.00 -7.23 -1.89
CA LYS A 124 4.18 -6.44 -2.22
C LYS A 124 5.26 -6.71 -1.19
N ARG A 125 6.51 -6.88 -1.64
CA ARG A 125 7.70 -6.95 -0.79
C ARG A 125 8.74 -5.95 -1.27
N VAL A 126 9.23 -5.12 -0.36
CA VAL A 126 10.31 -4.16 -0.60
C VAL A 126 11.50 -4.62 0.21
N HIS A 127 12.51 -5.09 -0.52
CA HIS A 127 13.77 -5.53 0.03
C HIS A 127 14.78 -4.38 0.05
N PRO A 128 15.90 -4.52 0.77
CA PRO A 128 17.00 -3.54 0.72
C PRO A 128 17.55 -3.29 -0.68
N SER A 129 17.40 -4.27 -1.58
CA SER A 129 17.70 -4.11 -3.00
C SER A 129 16.45 -4.40 -3.83
N SER A 130 16.14 -3.50 -4.77
CA SER A 130 15.06 -3.71 -5.75
C SER A 130 15.28 -4.96 -6.60
N TYR A 131 16.52 -5.49 -6.67
CA TYR A 131 16.84 -6.73 -7.36
C TYR A 131 16.11 -7.95 -6.76
N ASN A 132 15.81 -7.92 -5.46
CA ASN A 132 15.08 -8.98 -4.76
C ASN A 132 13.56 -8.77 -4.80
N ARG A 133 13.06 -7.75 -5.52
CA ARG A 133 11.64 -7.47 -5.64
C ARG A 133 10.91 -8.69 -6.21
N ASN A 134 10.03 -9.26 -5.41
CA ASN A 134 9.33 -10.50 -5.70
C ASN A 134 7.85 -10.40 -5.28
N PRO A 135 7.04 -9.57 -5.99
CA PRO A 135 5.62 -9.52 -5.73
C PRO A 135 5.00 -10.88 -6.00
N SER A 136 3.96 -11.22 -5.23
CA SER A 136 3.25 -12.49 -5.39
C SER A 136 1.76 -12.26 -5.35
N HIS A 137 1.01 -13.02 -6.15
CA HIS A 137 -0.45 -13.11 -6.06
C HIS A 137 -0.82 -14.56 -5.75
N ILE A 138 -1.74 -14.75 -4.81
CA ILE A 138 -2.10 -16.06 -4.26
C ILE A 138 -3.60 -16.24 -4.42
N GLY A 139 -4.03 -17.39 -4.90
CA GLY A 139 -5.45 -17.77 -4.88
C GLY A 139 -5.94 -18.06 -3.46
N LEU A 140 -7.24 -17.87 -3.21
CA LEU A 140 -7.81 -18.10 -1.89
C LEU A 140 -7.81 -19.59 -1.46
N ASP A 141 -7.59 -20.51 -2.41
CA ASP A 141 -7.46 -21.97 -2.16
C ASP A 141 -6.28 -22.32 -1.25
N GLN A 142 -5.32 -21.41 -1.09
CA GLN A 142 -4.18 -21.57 -0.18
C GLN A 142 -4.52 -21.25 1.29
N PHE A 143 -5.78 -20.91 1.59
CA PHE A 143 -6.24 -20.51 2.92
C PHE A 143 -7.44 -21.35 3.36
N VAL A 144 -7.39 -21.82 4.61
CA VAL A 144 -8.54 -22.46 5.28
C VAL A 144 -9.65 -21.45 5.49
N SER A 145 -9.28 -20.20 5.80
CA SER A 145 -10.20 -19.08 5.99
C SER A 145 -9.47 -17.79 5.67
N THR A 146 -10.18 -16.84 5.08
CA THR A 146 -9.69 -15.50 4.76
C THR A 146 -10.85 -14.52 4.67
N GLY A 147 -10.62 -13.25 4.94
CA GLY A 147 -11.64 -12.22 4.80
C GLY A 147 -11.22 -10.90 5.43
N TRP A 148 -12.20 -10.01 5.56
CA TRP A 148 -12.03 -8.73 6.22
C TRP A 148 -13.29 -8.33 6.99
N HIS A 149 -13.08 -7.58 8.05
CA HIS A 149 -14.09 -6.93 8.87
C HIS A 149 -13.92 -5.41 8.73
N LEU A 150 -14.98 -4.75 8.25
CA LEU A 150 -15.05 -3.30 8.14
C LEU A 150 -16.06 -2.78 9.15
N ASP A 151 -15.59 -2.05 10.15
CA ASP A 151 -16.47 -1.39 11.12
C ASP A 151 -16.93 -0.07 10.51
N ARG A 152 -18.23 0.03 10.18
CA ARG A 152 -18.84 1.28 9.69
C ARG A 152 -19.57 1.97 10.83
N ARG A 153 -19.27 3.26 11.01
CA ARG A 153 -19.82 4.09 12.08
C ARG A 153 -20.59 5.29 11.49
N PRO A 154 -21.62 5.80 12.18
CA PRO A 154 -22.18 7.11 11.88
C PRO A 154 -21.06 8.14 11.77
N ALA A 155 -21.13 8.97 10.74
CA ALA A 155 -20.10 9.92 10.45
C ALA A 155 -20.69 11.22 9.93
N ARG A 156 -20.11 12.34 10.36
CA ARG A 156 -20.55 13.67 9.92
C ARG A 156 -19.58 14.21 8.87
N PRO A 157 -20.08 14.66 7.70
CA PRO A 157 -19.22 15.25 6.68
C PRO A 157 -18.58 16.55 7.17
N LEU A 158 -17.38 16.83 6.69
CA LEU A 158 -16.62 18.06 6.91
C LEU A 158 -16.48 18.77 5.55
N GLY A 159 -17.22 19.85 5.35
CA GLY A 159 -17.32 20.58 4.08
C GLY A 159 -16.40 21.80 3.98
N SER A 160 -15.79 22.23 5.08
CA SER A 160 -14.98 23.44 5.16
C SER A 160 -13.70 23.24 5.97
N GLY A 161 -12.68 24.06 5.70
CA GLY A 161 -11.44 24.04 6.50
C GLY A 161 -11.65 24.41 7.96
N ALA A 162 -12.66 25.23 8.27
CA ALA A 162 -13.07 25.51 9.65
C ALA A 162 -13.58 24.23 10.38
N GLU A 163 -14.43 23.45 9.73
CA GLU A 163 -14.92 22.17 10.28
C GLU A 163 -13.80 21.13 10.40
N ILE A 164 -12.90 21.06 9.43
CA ILE A 164 -11.72 20.19 9.47
C ILE A 164 -10.84 20.56 10.66
N LYS A 165 -10.49 21.84 10.82
CA LYS A 165 -9.73 22.34 11.96
C LYS A 165 -10.40 22.02 13.30
N ALA A 166 -11.72 22.21 13.39
CA ALA A 166 -12.47 21.91 14.60
C ALA A 166 -12.41 20.41 14.95
N ALA A 167 -12.57 19.52 13.97
CA ALA A 167 -12.46 18.08 14.17
C ALA A 167 -11.05 17.67 14.65
N LEU A 168 -10.00 18.22 14.04
CA LEU A 168 -8.61 17.95 14.40
C LEU A 168 -8.28 18.41 15.83
N ARG A 169 -8.67 19.64 16.21
CA ARG A 169 -8.45 20.17 17.57
C ARG A 169 -9.22 19.42 18.65
N ALA A 170 -10.32 18.77 18.28
CA ALA A 170 -11.12 17.94 19.16
C ALA A 170 -10.64 16.48 19.23
N TRP A 171 -9.50 16.14 18.59
CA TRP A 171 -8.92 14.79 18.58
C TRP A 171 -9.84 13.71 18.01
N HIS A 172 -10.77 14.09 17.13
CA HIS A 172 -11.66 13.12 16.52
C HIS A 172 -10.95 12.36 15.40
N ALA A 173 -11.32 11.08 15.25
CA ALA A 173 -10.89 10.28 14.10
C ALA A 173 -11.55 10.84 12.82
N VAL A 174 -10.71 11.11 11.82
CA VAL A 174 -11.14 11.60 10.51
C VAL A 174 -10.83 10.55 9.45
N THR A 175 -11.83 10.23 8.64
CA THR A 175 -11.74 9.34 7.48
C THR A 175 -12.04 10.16 6.23
N ALA A 176 -11.39 9.86 5.11
CA ALA A 176 -11.72 10.47 3.83
C ALA A 176 -12.08 9.41 2.81
N ARG A 177 -12.91 9.80 1.84
CA ARG A 177 -13.20 9.05 0.62
C ARG A 177 -12.88 9.93 -0.57
N THR A 178 -11.96 9.49 -1.42
CA THR A 178 -11.53 10.21 -2.63
C THR A 178 -11.87 9.40 -3.86
N GLU A 179 -12.65 10.00 -4.76
CA GLU A 179 -13.11 9.39 -6.00
C GLU A 179 -12.37 9.95 -7.21
N PHE A 180 -11.92 9.05 -8.08
CA PHE A 180 -11.30 9.36 -9.37
C PHE A 180 -12.15 8.78 -10.49
N LEU A 181 -12.59 9.64 -11.40
CA LEU A 181 -13.42 9.26 -12.54
C LEU A 181 -12.59 9.19 -13.81
N GLY A 182 -12.95 8.25 -14.68
CA GLY A 182 -12.47 8.22 -16.05
C GLY A 182 -13.14 9.31 -16.89
N SER A 183 -12.66 9.46 -18.11
CA SER A 183 -13.12 10.46 -19.09
C SER A 183 -14.63 10.40 -19.36
N ASP A 184 -15.26 9.24 -19.23
CA ASP A 184 -16.71 9.04 -19.42
C ASP A 184 -17.55 9.39 -18.18
N GLY A 185 -16.94 9.64 -17.00
CA GLY A 185 -17.62 9.96 -15.74
C GLY A 185 -18.45 8.83 -15.11
N SER A 186 -18.55 7.69 -15.79
CA SER A 186 -19.37 6.53 -15.38
C SER A 186 -18.55 5.43 -14.72
N ARG A 187 -17.27 5.32 -15.10
CA ARG A 187 -16.29 4.38 -14.55
C ARG A 187 -15.25 5.12 -13.74
N GLY A 188 -14.75 4.46 -12.71
CA GLY A 188 -13.78 5.07 -11.82
C GLY A 188 -13.44 4.17 -10.65
N PHE A 189 -12.69 4.75 -9.72
CA PHE A 189 -12.42 4.11 -8.44
C PHE A 189 -12.52 5.13 -7.32
N ALA A 190 -12.88 4.64 -6.14
CA ALA A 190 -12.88 5.42 -4.91
C ALA A 190 -11.97 4.74 -3.89
N ILE A 191 -11.20 5.53 -3.18
CA ILE A 191 -10.42 5.07 -2.04
C ILE A 191 -10.94 5.71 -0.77
N GLU A 192 -11.17 4.88 0.24
CA GLU A 192 -11.49 5.29 1.60
C GLU A 192 -10.29 4.98 2.49
N TYR A 193 -9.90 5.93 3.33
CA TYR A 193 -8.68 5.84 4.13
C TYR A 193 -8.76 6.73 5.38
N PRO A 194 -8.02 6.39 6.46
CA PRO A 194 -7.90 7.27 7.61
C PRO A 194 -7.02 8.47 7.25
N VAL A 195 -7.38 9.65 7.75
CA VAL A 195 -6.52 10.84 7.67
C VAL A 195 -5.47 10.74 8.76
N LYS A 196 -4.23 10.40 8.37
CA LYS A 196 -3.11 10.18 9.29
C LYS A 196 -2.36 11.46 9.65
N TRP A 197 -2.31 12.41 8.73
CA TRP A 197 -1.71 13.73 8.92
C TRP A 197 -2.59 14.80 8.29
N ALA A 198 -2.91 15.83 9.05
CA ALA A 198 -3.59 17.00 8.54
C ALA A 198 -3.31 18.23 9.39
N ASP A 199 -3.24 19.37 8.71
CA ASP A 199 -3.08 20.69 9.32
C ASP A 199 -4.36 21.51 9.05
N GLY A 200 -4.87 22.17 10.07
CA GLY A 200 -5.99 23.11 9.96
C GLY A 200 -5.58 24.49 10.47
N ASN A 201 -5.53 25.47 9.58
CA ASN A 201 -5.00 26.81 9.88
C ASN A 201 -6.11 27.79 10.30
N ASP A 202 -5.72 28.88 10.96
CA ASP A 202 -6.69 29.87 11.44
C ASP A 202 -7.38 30.68 10.33
N ASN A 203 -6.76 30.77 9.15
CA ASN A 203 -7.35 31.34 7.94
C ASN A 203 -8.25 30.34 7.16
N GLU A 204 -8.68 29.26 7.81
CA GLU A 204 -9.54 28.21 7.23
C GLU A 204 -8.92 27.42 6.07
N THR A 205 -7.63 27.60 5.79
CA THR A 205 -6.90 26.69 4.89
C THR A 205 -6.58 25.39 5.61
N PHE A 206 -6.47 24.30 4.86
CA PHE A 206 -6.06 23.01 5.38
C PHE A 206 -5.10 22.32 4.44
N ARG A 207 -4.44 21.28 4.96
CA ARG A 207 -3.67 20.32 4.20
C ARG A 207 -3.92 18.94 4.76
N VAL A 208 -4.07 17.95 3.89
CA VAL A 208 -4.04 16.54 4.27
C VAL A 208 -2.90 15.87 3.56
N GLU A 209 -2.09 15.12 4.30
CA GLU A 209 -1.07 14.22 3.77
C GLU A 209 -1.37 12.82 4.27
N THR A 210 -1.59 11.85 3.39
CA THR A 210 -1.92 10.50 3.85
C THR A 210 -1.53 9.43 2.86
N GLY A 211 -1.22 8.27 3.43
CA GLY A 211 -0.84 7.09 2.70
C GLY A 211 -0.23 6.04 3.63
N PRO A 212 0.15 4.88 3.08
CA PRO A 212 -0.05 4.52 1.67
C PRO A 212 -1.54 4.38 1.30
N VAL A 213 -1.87 4.56 0.03
CA VAL A 213 -3.17 4.26 -0.59
C VAL A 213 -2.97 3.50 -1.91
N LEU A 214 -4.02 2.84 -2.39
CA LEU A 214 -4.03 2.18 -3.69
C LEU A 214 -4.59 3.13 -4.77
N LEU A 215 -3.76 3.50 -5.72
CA LEU A 215 -4.18 4.25 -6.90
C LEU A 215 -4.26 3.32 -8.11
N LEU A 216 -5.15 3.64 -9.03
CA LEU A 216 -5.30 2.95 -10.31
C LEU A 216 -5.30 3.96 -11.46
N ASP A 217 -5.30 3.48 -12.69
CA ASP A 217 -5.55 4.28 -13.89
C ASP A 217 -7.06 4.21 -14.23
N PRO A 218 -7.84 5.30 -14.03
CA PRO A 218 -9.29 5.25 -14.21
C PRO A 218 -9.73 4.97 -15.65
N GLU A 219 -8.83 5.15 -16.63
CA GLU A 219 -9.13 4.86 -18.04
C GLU A 219 -8.98 3.36 -18.38
N LYS A 220 -8.27 2.58 -17.54
CA LYS A 220 -7.93 1.18 -17.82
C LYS A 220 -8.71 0.17 -16.98
N ILE A 221 -9.20 0.59 -15.82
CA ILE A 221 -9.90 -0.28 -14.89
C ILE A 221 -11.24 -0.78 -15.42
N GLN A 222 -11.60 -2.00 -15.03
CA GLN A 222 -12.86 -2.63 -15.39
C GLN A 222 -13.44 -3.34 -14.16
N ALA A 223 -14.57 -2.84 -13.67
CA ALA A 223 -15.33 -3.53 -12.64
C ALA A 223 -15.89 -4.86 -13.17
N GLY A 224 -15.98 -5.86 -12.29
CA GLY A 224 -16.32 -7.24 -12.58
C GLY A 224 -15.12 -8.15 -12.86
N ALA A 225 -13.93 -7.59 -13.10
CA ALA A 225 -12.72 -8.33 -13.45
C ALA A 225 -11.63 -8.16 -12.37
N SER A 226 -10.92 -9.25 -12.08
CA SER A 226 -9.79 -9.21 -11.14
C SER A 226 -8.65 -8.38 -11.74
N LEU A 227 -8.18 -7.38 -10.99
CA LEU A 227 -7.11 -6.50 -11.46
C LEU A 227 -5.76 -7.23 -11.51
N PRO A 228 -4.97 -7.05 -12.59
CA PRO A 228 -3.55 -7.37 -12.58
C PRO A 228 -2.81 -6.70 -11.42
N TYR A 229 -1.80 -7.38 -10.85
CA TYR A 229 -1.00 -6.80 -9.76
C TYR A 229 -0.33 -5.48 -10.15
N ASP A 230 0.17 -5.39 -11.38
CA ASP A 230 0.92 -4.22 -11.87
C ASP A 230 0.03 -2.99 -12.11
N ASP A 231 -1.30 -3.15 -12.06
CA ASP A 231 -2.23 -2.03 -12.16
C ASP A 231 -2.37 -1.26 -10.85
N PHE A 232 -2.01 -1.88 -9.71
CA PHE A 232 -1.98 -1.20 -8.41
C PHE A 232 -0.77 -0.28 -8.31
N GLN A 233 -1.04 1.03 -8.22
CA GLN A 233 -0.03 2.05 -7.96
C GLN A 233 -0.05 2.40 -6.47
N TRP A 234 1.08 2.19 -5.80
CA TRP A 234 1.25 2.58 -4.41
C TRP A 234 1.47 4.09 -4.35
N GLY A 235 0.67 4.79 -3.54
CA GLY A 235 0.73 6.24 -3.50
C GLY A 235 0.52 6.87 -2.14
N TYR A 236 0.86 8.16 -2.09
CA TYR A 236 0.46 9.09 -1.04
C TYR A 236 -0.36 10.22 -1.68
N LEU A 237 -1.35 10.70 -0.95
CA LEU A 237 -2.15 11.85 -1.33
C LEU A 237 -1.71 13.06 -0.54
N ASP A 238 -1.66 14.18 -1.23
CA ASP A 238 -1.49 15.50 -0.65
C ASP A 238 -2.49 16.46 -1.29
N TYR A 239 -3.35 17.05 -0.48
CA TYR A 239 -4.38 17.95 -0.99
C TYR A 239 -4.71 19.08 -0.02
N HIS A 240 -5.05 20.20 -0.63
CA HIS A 240 -5.47 21.44 0.02
C HIS A 240 -6.88 21.87 -0.42
N SER A 241 -7.51 21.08 -1.28
CA SER A 241 -8.87 21.26 -1.78
C SER A 241 -9.56 19.91 -1.90
N LEU A 242 -10.89 19.91 -1.98
CA LEU A 242 -11.69 18.69 -2.07
C LEU A 242 -11.93 18.22 -3.52
N ASP A 243 -11.50 19.00 -4.52
CA ASP A 243 -11.70 18.74 -5.95
C ASP A 243 -10.41 18.32 -6.69
N LYS A 244 -9.26 18.40 -6.03
CA LYS A 244 -7.95 18.12 -6.62
C LYS A 244 -7.04 17.45 -5.61
N THR A 245 -6.19 16.56 -6.10
CA THR A 245 -5.21 15.88 -5.25
C THR A 245 -3.89 15.73 -5.99
N ARG A 246 -2.81 16.07 -5.29
CA ARG A 246 -1.45 15.70 -5.69
C ARG A 246 -1.21 14.27 -5.24
N CYS A 247 -0.99 13.38 -6.19
CA CYS A 247 -0.69 11.98 -5.96
C CYS A 247 0.82 11.78 -6.11
N PHE A 248 1.48 11.39 -5.03
CA PHE A 248 2.85 10.92 -5.07
C PHE A 248 2.86 9.42 -5.34
N LEU A 249 3.56 9.01 -6.38
CA LEU A 249 3.60 7.63 -6.86
C LEU A 249 4.95 7.02 -6.51
N GLU A 250 4.90 5.83 -5.92
CA GLU A 250 6.11 5.05 -5.69
C GLU A 250 6.67 4.52 -7.01
N ARG A 251 7.98 4.69 -7.21
CA ARG A 251 8.71 4.22 -8.39
C ARG A 251 10.12 3.78 -8.00
N PRO A 252 10.73 2.85 -8.76
CA PRO A 252 12.17 2.64 -8.70
C PRO A 252 12.89 3.98 -8.91
N THR A 253 13.77 4.31 -7.97
CA THR A 253 14.41 5.61 -7.86
C THR A 253 15.89 5.39 -7.62
N SER A 254 16.75 5.96 -8.48
CA SER A 254 18.19 5.91 -8.28
C SER A 254 18.57 6.45 -6.91
N ILE A 255 19.48 5.76 -6.21
CA ILE A 255 20.06 6.24 -4.94
C ILE A 255 20.79 7.59 -5.09
N LEU A 256 21.12 8.01 -6.32
CA LEU A 256 21.75 9.30 -6.61
C LEU A 256 20.75 10.42 -6.89
N SER A 257 19.46 10.12 -7.05
CA SER A 257 18.45 11.08 -7.56
C SER A 257 18.33 12.37 -6.74
N ALA A 258 18.51 12.31 -5.41
CA ALA A 258 18.42 13.45 -4.50
C ALA A 258 19.79 14.02 -4.07
N SER A 259 20.89 13.55 -4.68
CA SER A 259 22.25 13.91 -4.29
C SER A 259 22.62 15.36 -4.65
N THR A 260 21.95 15.94 -5.66
CA THR A 260 22.17 17.33 -6.13
C THR A 260 21.24 18.35 -5.47
N PHE A 261 20.25 17.90 -4.70
CA PHE A 261 19.26 18.78 -4.08
C PHE A 261 19.92 19.72 -3.06
N GLN A 262 19.72 21.03 -3.25
CA GLN A 262 20.28 22.07 -2.39
C GLN A 262 19.33 22.36 -1.23
N ASP A 263 19.80 22.14 -0.01
CA ASP A 263 19.11 22.48 1.23
C ASP A 263 20.15 22.96 2.24
N SER A 264 19.89 24.13 2.83
CA SER A 264 20.78 24.79 3.79
C SER A 264 20.99 24.00 5.07
N ASN A 265 20.12 23.01 5.37
CA ASN A 265 20.16 22.24 6.61
C ASN A 265 20.82 20.85 6.47
N ARG A 266 21.50 20.57 5.35
CA ARG A 266 22.14 19.26 5.14
C ARG A 266 23.44 19.11 5.93
N ALA A 267 23.63 17.91 6.49
CA ALA A 267 24.88 17.51 7.13
C ALA A 267 26.05 17.36 6.15
N ASN A 268 25.76 17.01 4.89
CA ASN A 268 26.75 16.86 3.82
C ASN A 268 26.43 17.80 2.65
N PRO A 269 27.44 18.43 2.02
CA PRO A 269 27.24 19.22 0.82
C PRO A 269 26.58 18.41 -0.31
N PRO A 270 25.67 19.01 -1.11
CA PRO A 270 25.13 18.35 -2.29
C PRO A 270 26.23 18.10 -3.33
N LEU A 271 26.10 17.00 -4.06
CA LEU A 271 26.95 16.73 -5.22
C LEU A 271 26.59 17.68 -6.37
N THR A 272 27.56 18.02 -7.20
CA THR A 272 27.29 18.68 -8.47
C THR A 272 26.76 17.67 -9.49
N ALA A 273 26.04 18.15 -10.51
CA ALA A 273 25.58 17.31 -11.61
C ALA A 273 26.77 16.62 -12.33
N GLU A 274 27.92 17.30 -12.43
CA GLU A 274 29.14 16.74 -13.00
C GLU A 274 29.67 15.56 -12.16
N GLN A 275 29.71 15.71 -10.83
CA GLN A 275 30.14 14.64 -9.93
C GLN A 275 29.22 13.42 -10.03
N VAL A 276 27.90 13.61 -10.11
CA VAL A 276 26.95 12.51 -10.35
C VAL A 276 27.23 11.81 -11.67
N GLY A 277 27.42 12.56 -12.76
CA GLY A 277 27.76 11.98 -14.06
C GLY A 277 29.07 11.20 -14.06
N GLN A 278 30.10 11.67 -13.35
CA GLN A 278 31.36 10.94 -13.17
C GLN A 278 31.18 9.63 -12.40
N ILE A 279 30.33 9.62 -11.36
CA ILE A 279 29.97 8.42 -10.60
C ILE A 279 29.24 7.42 -11.50
N GLU A 280 28.21 7.86 -12.22
CA GLU A 280 27.43 7.00 -13.11
C GLU A 280 28.28 6.41 -14.24
N ASN A 281 29.16 7.21 -14.84
CA ASN A 281 30.10 6.72 -15.87
C ASN A 281 31.04 5.65 -15.29
N ARG A 282 31.57 5.86 -14.09
CA ARG A 282 32.40 4.84 -13.42
C ARG A 282 31.62 3.57 -13.09
N LEU A 283 30.36 3.68 -12.68
CA LEU A 283 29.53 2.53 -12.33
C LEU A 283 29.12 1.72 -13.57
N TYR A 284 28.75 2.37 -14.66
CA TYR A 284 28.02 1.72 -15.75
C TYR A 284 28.76 1.59 -17.09
N THR A 285 29.85 2.32 -17.31
CA THR A 285 30.54 2.36 -18.62
C THR A 285 32.06 2.23 -18.52
N GLY A 286 32.67 2.58 -17.39
CA GLY A 286 34.12 2.59 -17.21
C GLY A 286 34.80 1.23 -17.04
N TRP A 287 34.04 0.13 -17.11
CA TRP A 287 34.51 -1.24 -16.96
C TRP A 287 33.46 -2.23 -17.50
N GLU A 288 33.81 -3.51 -17.61
CA GLU A 288 32.87 -4.58 -17.97
C GLU A 288 32.24 -5.16 -16.69
N PRO A 289 30.97 -4.84 -16.38
CA PRO A 289 30.33 -5.32 -15.16
C PRO A 289 30.08 -6.84 -15.21
N PRO A 290 30.08 -7.54 -14.05
CA PRO A 290 29.83 -8.98 -13.98
C PRO A 290 28.36 -9.36 -14.29
N ILE A 291 27.50 -8.35 -14.47
CA ILE A 291 26.11 -8.48 -14.86
C ILE A 291 25.78 -7.41 -15.92
N PRO A 292 24.73 -7.62 -16.75
CA PRO A 292 24.30 -6.60 -17.71
C PRO A 292 24.09 -5.23 -17.05
N ALA A 293 24.50 -4.15 -17.73
CA ALA A 293 24.45 -2.79 -17.19
C ALA A 293 23.04 -2.36 -16.73
N GLU A 294 21.98 -2.84 -17.40
CA GLU A 294 20.59 -2.61 -16.98
C GLU A 294 20.26 -3.22 -15.60
N ASN A 295 20.80 -4.41 -15.30
CA ASN A 295 20.61 -5.08 -14.02
C ASN A 295 21.43 -4.40 -12.93
N LEU A 296 22.63 -3.89 -13.28
CA LEU A 296 23.43 -3.09 -12.37
C LEU A 296 22.75 -1.77 -12.01
N ARG A 297 22.11 -1.08 -12.97
CA ARG A 297 21.32 0.12 -12.69
C ARG A 297 20.18 -0.17 -11.73
N ARG A 298 19.41 -1.22 -11.97
CA ARG A 298 18.33 -1.66 -11.07
C ARG A 298 18.85 -1.94 -9.67
N LEU A 299 20.01 -2.58 -9.52
CA LEU A 299 20.61 -2.86 -8.21
C LEU A 299 20.77 -1.60 -7.33
N PHE A 300 21.05 -0.44 -7.97
CA PHE A 300 21.21 0.86 -7.32
C PHE A 300 19.93 1.72 -7.35
N GLU A 301 18.78 1.09 -7.56
CA GLU A 301 17.47 1.71 -7.37
C GLU A 301 16.85 1.24 -6.05
N THR A 302 16.14 2.15 -5.39
CA THR A 302 15.25 1.88 -4.27
C THR A 302 13.84 2.34 -4.61
N ASP A 303 12.83 1.74 -3.98
CA ASP A 303 11.45 2.17 -4.15
C ASP A 303 11.19 3.41 -3.30
N HIS A 304 10.80 4.49 -3.97
CA HIS A 304 10.52 5.76 -3.31
C HIS A 304 9.39 6.53 -4.01
N TYR A 305 8.74 7.43 -3.27
CA TYR A 305 7.69 8.30 -3.80
C TYR A 305 8.30 9.46 -4.60
N SER A 306 8.85 9.14 -5.77
CA SER A 306 9.55 10.08 -6.65
C SER A 306 8.73 10.50 -7.87
N GLY A 307 7.59 9.86 -8.13
CA GLY A 307 6.63 10.30 -9.12
C GLY A 307 5.62 11.28 -8.52
N MET A 308 5.24 12.31 -9.27
CA MET A 308 4.17 13.23 -8.87
C MET A 308 3.22 13.43 -10.04
N VAL A 309 1.92 13.30 -9.78
CA VAL A 309 0.86 13.64 -10.73
C VAL A 309 -0.25 14.42 -10.02
N TYR A 310 -0.79 15.43 -10.70
CA TYR A 310 -2.01 16.10 -10.25
C TYR A 310 -3.21 15.40 -10.89
N ARG A 311 -4.21 15.06 -10.08
CA ARG A 311 -5.46 14.45 -10.54
C ARG A 311 -6.64 15.27 -10.06
N SER A 312 -7.62 15.45 -10.95
CA SER A 312 -8.97 15.83 -10.52
C SER A 312 -9.57 14.68 -9.74
N ALA A 313 -10.21 14.98 -8.63
CA ALA A 313 -10.83 13.99 -7.76
C ALA A 313 -12.02 14.63 -7.03
N SER A 314 -12.88 13.81 -6.43
CA SER A 314 -13.89 14.29 -5.49
C SER A 314 -13.62 13.68 -4.13
N THR A 315 -13.20 14.52 -3.18
CA THR A 315 -12.82 14.11 -1.83
C THR A 315 -13.89 14.53 -0.84
N SER A 316 -14.40 13.57 -0.08
CA SER A 316 -15.27 13.79 1.08
C SER A 316 -14.51 13.44 2.35
N LEU A 317 -14.51 14.36 3.32
CA LEU A 317 -13.96 14.13 4.66
C LEU A 317 -15.10 13.90 5.65
N TYR A 318 -14.88 12.99 6.58
CA TYR A 318 -15.85 12.62 7.60
C TYR A 318 -15.17 12.56 8.95
N VAL A 319 -15.85 13.09 9.97
CA VAL A 319 -15.52 12.80 11.36
C VAL A 319 -16.38 11.64 11.85
N LEU A 320 -15.77 10.65 12.49
CA LEU A 320 -16.50 9.53 13.08
C LEU A 320 -17.23 9.99 14.34
N GLU A 321 -18.50 9.65 14.48
CA GLU A 321 -19.26 9.88 15.71
C GLU A 321 -18.91 8.80 16.73
N SER A 322 -18.67 9.23 17.98
CA SER A 322 -18.34 8.37 19.12
C SER A 322 -19.50 7.47 19.51
#